data_AF-A0AA39KLE1-F1
#
_entry.id   AF-A0AA39KLE1-F1
#
_cell.length_a   1.000
_cell.length_b   1.000
_cell.length_c   1.000
_cell.angle_alpha   90.00
_cell.angle_beta   90.00
_cell.angle_gamma   90.00
#
_symmetry.space_group_name_H-M   'P 1'
#
loop_
_entity.id
_entity.type
_entity.pdbx_description
1 polymer ?
#
loop_
_entity_poly.entity_id
_entity_poly.type
_entity_poly.pdbx_seq_one_letter_code
_entity_poly.pdbx_strand_id
1 'polypeptide(L)'
;MKAVYIGLLLLICLQTLIGSSDGRWNGRTCSEITCADNERCYEQEDNNYFTYSCLCSENYYREDSTDRCVSKYPFVKFTPELSNDSRLVVNEESKYYLDVVARLNYNNGNKRPCHGIINLDKRTISIYPSIPQENATKEVLLSKSSNYTWVESSNGIILDNAIEGGNMENETVYVCRIKSPTWTHYSVGMMRPSTRLCQDDFYQPTNNYELLIDTE
;
A
#
# COMPACT_ATOMS: atom_id res chain seq x y z
N MET A 1 -62.98 -4.98 37.42
CA MET A 1 -62.51 -3.61 37.13
C MET A 1 -61.19 -3.71 36.37
N LYS A 2 -61.16 -3.22 35.11
CA LYS A 2 -60.01 -2.73 34.30
C LYS A 2 -58.82 -3.69 34.07
N ALA A 3 -58.20 -3.82 32.89
CA ALA A 3 -58.39 -3.26 31.55
C ALA A 3 -57.62 -4.13 30.53
N VAL A 4 -58.06 -4.05 29.28
CA VAL A 4 -57.46 -4.56 28.04
C VAL A 4 -56.18 -3.77 27.71
N TYR A 5 -55.15 -4.43 27.16
CA TYR A 5 -54.22 -3.81 26.20
C TYR A 5 -53.87 -4.80 25.08
N ILE A 6 -54.38 -4.47 23.89
CA ILE A 6 -54.02 -4.98 22.56
C ILE A 6 -53.17 -3.88 21.90
N GLY A 7 -52.16 -4.26 21.11
CA GLY A 7 -51.42 -3.38 20.18
C GLY A 7 -49.93 -3.73 20.15
N LEU A 8 -49.42 -4.54 19.21
CA LEU A 8 -49.25 -4.30 17.77
C LEU A 8 -48.35 -3.11 17.46
N LEU A 9 -47.05 -3.39 17.27
CA LEU A 9 -46.09 -2.65 16.42
C LEU A 9 -44.92 -3.63 16.21
N LEU A 10 -44.84 -4.40 15.12
CA LEU A 10 -44.48 -3.93 13.77
C LEU A 10 -43.28 -2.96 13.82
N LEU A 11 -42.12 -3.47 14.22
CA LEU A 11 -40.85 -3.01 13.65
C LEU A 11 -40.30 -4.13 12.77
N ILE A 12 -40.71 -4.02 11.51
CA ILE A 12 -40.11 -4.62 10.34
C ILE A 12 -38.62 -4.29 10.32
N CYS A 13 -37.83 -5.32 10.02
CA CYS A 13 -36.53 -5.28 9.37
C CYS A 13 -35.95 -3.87 9.14
N LEU A 14 -35.18 -3.38 10.10
CA LEU A 14 -33.97 -2.64 9.75
C LEU A 14 -32.84 -3.66 9.73
N GLN A 15 -32.87 -4.53 8.70
CA GLN A 15 -31.61 -5.08 8.22
C GLN A 15 -30.79 -3.88 7.82
N THR A 16 -29.76 -3.58 8.61
CA THR A 16 -28.56 -2.93 8.12
C THR A 16 -28.13 -3.69 6.86
N LEU A 17 -28.54 -3.15 5.72
CA LEU A 17 -27.84 -3.25 4.45
C LEU A 17 -26.45 -2.66 4.64
N ILE A 18 -25.59 -3.42 5.33
CA ILE A 18 -24.16 -3.39 5.10
C ILE A 18 -23.94 -4.72 4.40
N GLY A 19 -23.99 -4.62 3.07
CA GLY A 19 -24.13 -5.76 2.18
C GLY A 19 -22.97 -6.74 2.34
N SER A 20 -23.32 -8.03 2.35
CA SER A 20 -22.42 -9.02 1.78
C SER A 20 -22.16 -8.62 0.33
N SER A 21 -20.90 -8.58 -0.04
CA SER A 21 -20.33 -8.00 -1.25
C SER A 21 -20.66 -8.73 -2.57
N ASP A 22 -21.56 -9.73 -2.56
CA ASP A 22 -21.99 -10.50 -3.73
C ASP A 22 -23.44 -10.17 -4.18
N GLY A 23 -23.83 -8.90 -4.11
CA GLY A 23 -25.11 -8.44 -4.63
C GLY A 23 -25.10 -8.34 -6.16
N ARG A 24 -25.94 -9.11 -6.88
CA ARG A 24 -26.22 -8.83 -8.30
C ARG A 24 -27.01 -7.52 -8.42
N TRP A 25 -26.35 -6.46 -8.86
CA TRP A 25 -26.96 -5.15 -9.08
C TRP A 25 -27.56 -5.06 -10.49
N ASN A 26 -28.83 -5.46 -10.65
CA ASN A 26 -29.52 -5.31 -11.94
C ASN A 26 -29.83 -3.83 -12.22
N GLY A 27 -29.28 -3.29 -13.33
CA GLY A 27 -29.64 -1.98 -13.88
C GLY A 27 -28.88 -0.77 -13.33
N ARG A 28 -27.79 -0.97 -12.60
CA ARG A 28 -26.85 0.10 -12.19
C ARG A 28 -25.55 -0.05 -12.96
N THR A 29 -24.85 1.04 -13.22
CA THR A 29 -23.48 1.02 -13.78
C THR A 29 -22.45 1.19 -12.66
N CYS A 30 -21.16 0.91 -12.92
CA CYS A 30 -20.11 1.15 -11.93
C CYS A 30 -20.02 2.62 -11.45
N SER A 31 -20.51 3.59 -12.23
CA SER A 31 -20.58 4.99 -11.77
C SER A 31 -21.61 5.23 -10.65
N GLU A 32 -22.52 4.28 -10.43
CA GLU A 32 -23.59 4.35 -9.42
C GLU A 32 -23.32 3.42 -8.21
N ILE A 33 -22.21 2.68 -8.21
CA ILE A 33 -21.84 1.73 -7.17
C ILE A 33 -20.69 2.31 -6.35
N THR A 34 -20.94 2.52 -5.05
CA THR A 34 -19.91 2.92 -4.10
C THR A 34 -19.27 1.67 -3.51
N CYS A 35 -18.03 1.36 -3.91
CA CYS A 35 -17.23 0.30 -3.29
C CYS A 35 -16.54 0.78 -2.01
N ALA A 36 -16.06 -0.15 -1.18
CA ALA A 36 -15.28 0.18 0.01
C ALA A 36 -13.88 0.71 -0.35
N ASP A 37 -13.16 1.23 0.65
CA ASP A 37 -11.79 1.71 0.46
C ASP A 37 -10.89 0.61 -0.14
N ASN A 38 -10.17 0.94 -1.22
CA ASN A 38 -9.28 0.05 -1.97
C ASN A 38 -9.95 -1.04 -2.82
N GLU A 39 -11.27 -1.00 -2.95
CA GLU A 39 -12.02 -1.78 -3.95
C GLU A 39 -12.20 -1.00 -5.25
N ARG A 40 -12.35 -1.71 -6.35
CA ARG A 40 -12.82 -1.18 -7.63
C ARG A 40 -14.07 -1.93 -8.07
N CYS A 41 -14.99 -1.21 -8.69
CA CYS A 41 -16.13 -1.83 -9.33
C CYS A 41 -15.68 -2.46 -10.66
N TYR A 42 -15.99 -3.74 -10.84
CA TYR A 42 -15.78 -4.49 -12.06
C TYR A 42 -17.13 -4.84 -12.67
N GLU A 43 -17.24 -4.60 -13.97
CA GLU A 43 -18.38 -4.95 -14.79
C GLU A 43 -18.06 -6.22 -15.59
N GLN A 44 -18.91 -7.22 -15.48
CA GLN A 44 -18.81 -8.48 -16.22
C GLN A 44 -20.12 -8.77 -16.94
N GLU A 45 -20.05 -8.91 -18.27
CA GLU A 45 -21.17 -9.28 -19.12
C GLU A 45 -21.25 -10.81 -19.27
N ASP A 46 -22.41 -11.38 -18.95
CA ASP A 46 -22.70 -12.80 -19.12
C ASP A 46 -24.13 -12.99 -19.65
N ASN A 47 -24.26 -13.65 -20.82
CA ASN A 47 -25.55 -13.96 -21.45
C ASN A 47 -26.53 -12.76 -21.58
N ASN A 48 -26.04 -11.59 -22.02
CA ASN A 48 -26.78 -10.32 -22.10
C ASN A 48 -27.21 -9.72 -20.75
N TYR A 49 -26.61 -10.16 -19.64
CA TYR A 49 -26.77 -9.53 -18.32
C TYR A 49 -25.43 -8.95 -17.87
N PHE A 50 -25.46 -7.71 -17.40
CA PHE A 50 -24.31 -7.11 -16.72
C PHE A 50 -24.38 -7.45 -15.23
N THR A 51 -23.28 -7.94 -14.70
CA THR A 51 -23.04 -8.13 -13.27
C THR A 51 -21.95 -7.18 -12.83
N TYR A 52 -22.11 -6.64 -11.63
CA TYR A 52 -21.18 -5.67 -11.07
C TYR A 52 -20.72 -6.17 -9.70
N SER A 53 -19.42 -6.12 -9.47
CA SER A 53 -18.81 -6.57 -8.22
C SER A 53 -17.77 -5.56 -7.74
N CYS A 54 -17.69 -5.34 -6.44
CA CYS A 54 -16.59 -4.61 -5.83
C CYS A 54 -15.53 -5.63 -5.46
N LEU A 55 -14.42 -5.63 -6.20
CA LEU A 55 -13.27 -6.49 -5.93
C LEU A 55 -12.12 -5.64 -5.42
N CYS A 56 -11.25 -6.25 -4.61
CA CYS A 56 -10.01 -5.62 -4.22
C CYS A 56 -9.23 -5.21 -5.47
N SER A 57 -8.70 -3.98 -5.47
CA SER A 57 -7.78 -3.55 -6.51
C SER A 57 -6.56 -4.48 -6.57
N GLU A 58 -5.84 -4.50 -7.70
CA GLU A 58 -4.79 -5.48 -8.02
C GLU A 58 -3.71 -5.66 -6.94
N ASN A 59 -3.52 -4.67 -6.07
CA ASN A 59 -2.54 -4.67 -4.98
C ASN A 59 -3.11 -4.99 -3.60
N TYR A 60 -4.34 -5.47 -3.56
CA TYR A 60 -5.04 -5.81 -2.33
C TYR A 60 -5.62 -7.22 -2.50
N TYR A 61 -5.62 -7.99 -1.43
CA TYR A 61 -6.39 -9.23 -1.36
C TYR A 61 -7.48 -9.08 -0.32
N ARG A 62 -8.56 -9.83 -0.51
CA ARG A 62 -9.63 -9.88 0.46
C ARG A 62 -9.21 -10.82 1.59
N GLU A 63 -9.15 -10.31 2.81
CA GLU A 63 -8.83 -11.12 3.98
C GLU A 63 -10.11 -11.81 4.49
N ASP A 64 -10.15 -13.14 4.41
CA ASP A 64 -11.34 -13.97 4.70
C ASP A 64 -11.97 -13.69 6.07
N SER A 65 -11.17 -13.30 7.06
CA SER A 65 -11.64 -13.08 8.44
C SER A 65 -12.31 -11.72 8.64
N THR A 66 -12.05 -10.75 7.77
CA THR A 66 -12.53 -9.37 7.93
C THR A 66 -13.39 -8.87 6.77
N ASP A 67 -13.44 -9.61 5.66
CA ASP A 67 -14.05 -9.19 4.38
C ASP A 67 -13.52 -7.81 3.92
N ARG A 68 -12.27 -7.49 4.26
CA ARG A 68 -11.61 -6.23 3.88
C ARG A 68 -10.53 -6.48 2.85
N CYS A 69 -10.37 -5.51 1.95
CA CYS A 69 -9.22 -5.45 1.08
C CYS A 69 -7.99 -4.97 1.85
N VAL A 70 -7.05 -5.88 2.06
CA VAL A 70 -5.78 -5.62 2.75
C VAL A 70 -4.69 -5.50 1.71
N SER A 71 -3.83 -4.48 1.84
CA SER A 71 -2.68 -4.29 0.94
C SER A 71 -1.82 -5.55 0.90
N LYS A 72 -1.47 -6.00 -0.30
CA LYS A 72 -0.46 -7.05 -0.52
C LYS A 72 0.87 -6.65 0.13
N TYR A 73 1.22 -5.36 0.07
CA TYR A 73 2.46 -4.80 0.60
C TYR A 73 2.20 -4.03 1.92
N PRO A 74 2.54 -4.59 3.10
CA PRO A 74 2.17 -4.00 4.37
C PRO A 74 3.19 -2.93 4.79
N PHE A 75 3.07 -1.76 4.17
CA PHE A 75 3.59 -0.56 4.80
C PHE A 75 2.78 -0.30 6.07
N VAL A 76 3.44 -0.35 7.23
CA VAL A 76 2.83 -0.14 8.53
C VAL A 76 3.41 1.09 9.20
N LYS A 77 2.58 1.81 9.97
CA LYS A 77 3.05 2.96 10.74
C LYS A 77 4.17 2.54 11.68
N PHE A 78 5.29 3.26 11.63
CA PHE A 78 6.41 2.95 12.50
C PHE A 78 6.03 3.15 13.98
N THR A 79 6.35 2.17 14.81
CA THR A 79 6.36 2.29 16.27
C THR A 79 7.71 1.80 16.81
N PRO A 80 8.17 2.28 17.98
CA PRO A 80 9.45 1.85 18.55
C PRO A 80 9.59 0.33 18.71
N GLU A 81 8.49 -0.39 18.92
CA GLU A 81 8.46 -1.85 19.05
C GLU A 81 8.86 -2.58 17.77
N LEU A 82 8.60 -1.97 16.60
CA LEU A 82 8.98 -2.55 15.31
C LEU A 82 10.50 -2.62 15.09
N SER A 83 11.30 -1.92 15.90
CA SER A 83 12.78 -1.99 15.80
C SER A 83 13.36 -3.40 16.00
N ASN A 84 12.59 -4.33 16.57
CA ASN A 84 12.97 -5.73 16.73
C ASN A 84 12.13 -6.69 15.86
N ASP A 85 11.27 -6.17 14.96
CA ASP A 85 10.43 -7.02 14.11
C ASP A 85 11.27 -7.61 12.98
N SER A 86 11.43 -8.94 12.98
CA SER A 86 12.22 -9.66 11.98
C SER A 86 11.64 -9.60 10.57
N ARG A 87 10.42 -9.06 10.41
CA ARG A 87 9.78 -8.86 9.11
C ARG A 87 10.16 -7.53 8.48
N LEU A 88 10.94 -6.66 9.12
CA LEU A 88 11.39 -5.43 8.45
C LEU A 88 12.10 -5.76 7.14
N VAL A 89 11.73 -5.06 6.06
CA VAL A 89 12.47 -5.17 4.79
C VAL A 89 13.70 -4.29 4.89
N VAL A 90 14.81 -4.95 5.23
CA VAL A 90 16.12 -4.32 5.42
C VAL A 90 16.83 -4.23 4.07
N ASN A 91 17.21 -3.01 3.68
CA ASN A 91 18.10 -2.77 2.56
C ASN A 91 19.55 -3.12 2.93
N GLU A 92 20.01 -2.64 4.10
CA GLU A 92 21.33 -2.90 4.65
C GLU A 92 21.32 -2.93 6.19
N GLU A 93 22.18 -3.75 6.81
CA GLU A 93 22.26 -3.87 8.26
C GLU A 93 23.63 -3.42 8.79
N SER A 94 23.61 -2.72 9.91
CA SER A 94 24.81 -2.46 10.72
C SER A 94 24.55 -2.76 12.19
N LYS A 95 25.61 -2.72 13.00
CA LYS A 95 25.53 -2.91 14.45
C LYS A 95 24.58 -1.91 15.16
N TYR A 96 24.38 -0.72 14.61
CA TYR A 96 23.67 0.38 15.29
C TYR A 96 22.40 0.84 14.59
N TYR A 97 22.21 0.42 13.34
CA TYR A 97 21.10 0.87 12.53
C TYR A 97 20.66 -0.19 11.52
N LEU A 98 19.36 -0.19 11.23
CA LEU A 98 18.78 -0.89 10.09
C LEU A 98 18.42 0.13 9.03
N ASP A 99 18.97 -0.03 7.83
CA ASP A 99 18.47 0.65 6.63
C ASP A 99 17.27 -0.14 6.11
N VAL A 100 16.11 0.51 6.05
CA VAL A 100 14.82 -0.11 5.76
C VAL A 100 14.11 0.60 4.62
N VAL A 101 13.28 -0.16 3.92
CA VAL A 101 12.34 0.40 2.95
C VAL A 101 11.21 1.10 3.72
N ALA A 102 11.08 2.41 3.52
CA ALA A 102 10.09 3.24 4.19
C ALA A 102 9.17 3.95 3.19
N ARG A 103 8.09 4.54 3.72
CA ARG A 103 7.14 5.34 2.96
C ARG A 103 6.72 6.57 3.73
N LEU A 104 6.66 7.70 3.03
CA LEU A 104 6.03 8.93 3.51
C LEU A 104 4.63 9.03 2.94
N ASN A 105 3.63 9.21 3.81
CA ASN A 105 2.27 9.53 3.38
C ASN A 105 1.97 11.00 3.66
N TYR A 106 1.67 11.73 2.61
CA TYR A 106 1.39 13.16 2.63
C TYR A 106 -0.13 13.41 2.76
N ASN A 107 -0.50 14.54 3.36
CA ASN A 107 -1.91 14.92 3.54
C ASN A 107 -2.70 15.09 2.24
N ASN A 108 -2.02 15.33 1.11
CA ASN A 108 -2.65 15.44 -0.20
C ASN A 108 -2.93 14.07 -0.85
N GLY A 109 -2.73 12.97 -0.12
CA GLY A 109 -2.93 11.62 -0.60
C GLY A 109 -1.72 11.03 -1.34
N ASN A 110 -0.65 11.80 -1.58
CA ASN A 110 0.57 11.24 -2.16
C ASN A 110 1.25 10.30 -1.15
N LYS A 111 1.82 9.22 -1.66
CA LYS A 111 2.59 8.24 -0.92
C LYS A 111 3.89 7.95 -1.65
N ARG A 112 5.03 8.19 -0.99
CA ARG A 112 6.36 8.13 -1.61
C ARG A 112 7.22 7.10 -0.89
N PRO A 113 7.73 6.05 -1.58
CA PRO A 113 8.74 5.17 -1.03
C PRO A 113 10.08 5.92 -0.92
N CYS A 114 10.84 5.57 0.11
CA CYS A 114 12.00 6.34 0.53
C CYS A 114 12.91 5.52 1.45
N HIS A 115 14.11 6.06 1.67
CA HIS A 115 15.11 5.47 2.54
C HIS A 115 14.81 5.77 4.01
N GLY A 116 14.68 4.72 4.82
CA GLY A 116 14.49 4.81 6.27
C GLY A 116 15.71 4.26 7.02
N ILE A 117 16.07 4.88 8.13
CA ILE A 117 17.11 4.41 9.04
C ILE A 117 16.49 4.27 10.43
N ILE A 118 16.41 3.03 10.93
CA ILE A 118 16.02 2.76 12.31
C ILE A 118 17.28 2.76 13.17
N ASN A 119 17.35 3.68 14.13
CA ASN A 119 18.38 3.66 15.17
C ASN A 119 17.96 2.68 16.27
N LEU A 120 18.71 1.59 16.43
CA LEU A 120 18.35 0.49 17.35
C LEU A 120 18.43 0.90 18.83
N ASP A 121 19.40 1.75 19.18
CA ASP A 121 19.60 2.22 20.56
C ASP A 121 18.49 3.17 21.01
N LYS A 122 18.11 4.10 20.12
CA LYS A 122 17.08 5.13 20.40
C LYS A 122 15.67 4.65 20.08
N ARG A 123 15.53 3.55 19.33
CA ARG A 123 14.27 3.03 18.78
C ARG A 123 13.48 4.10 18.00
N THR A 124 14.20 4.87 17.20
CA THR A 124 13.65 5.95 16.38
C THR A 124 13.91 5.69 14.90
N ILE A 125 12.98 6.09 14.05
CA ILE A 125 13.18 6.11 12.60
C ILE A 125 13.46 7.53 12.07
N SER A 126 14.55 7.64 11.33
CA SER A 126 14.84 8.77 10.45
C SER A 126 14.47 8.37 9.02
N ILE A 127 13.76 9.22 8.30
CA ILE A 127 13.42 8.98 6.89
C ILE A 127 14.00 10.13 6.07
N TYR A 128 14.54 9.79 4.90
CA TYR A 128 15.07 10.75 3.94
C TYR A 128 14.15 10.86 2.72
N PRO A 129 13.91 12.08 2.20
CA PRO A 129 14.52 13.32 2.64
C PRO A 129 13.91 13.71 3.98
N SER A 130 14.72 14.29 4.86
CA SER A 130 14.23 14.98 6.05
C SER A 130 13.60 16.30 5.62
N ILE A 131 12.59 16.27 4.74
CA ILE A 131 11.78 17.45 4.48
C ILE A 131 10.97 17.66 5.76
N PRO A 132 10.98 18.87 6.33
CA PRO A 132 10.02 19.26 7.35
C PRO A 132 8.66 19.41 6.69
N GLN A 133 8.03 18.29 6.34
CA GLN A 133 6.59 18.27 6.10
C GLN A 133 5.99 17.85 7.42
N GLU A 134 5.61 18.84 8.22
CA GLU A 134 5.10 18.71 9.60
C GLU A 134 3.88 17.78 9.72
N ASN A 135 3.37 17.25 8.60
CA ASN A 135 2.18 16.41 8.54
C ASN A 135 2.36 15.08 7.79
N ALA A 136 3.57 14.68 7.40
CA ALA A 136 3.75 13.36 6.76
C ALA A 136 3.80 12.24 7.81
N THR A 137 2.99 11.20 7.64
CA THR A 137 3.14 9.98 8.47
C THR A 137 4.19 9.06 7.88
N LYS A 138 4.87 8.32 8.76
CA LYS A 138 6.00 7.45 8.42
C LYS A 138 5.58 6.00 8.54
N GLU A 139 5.79 5.25 7.48
CA GLU A 139 5.55 3.82 7.44
C GLU A 139 6.82 3.07 7.03
N VAL A 140 6.92 1.82 7.47
CA VAL A 140 7.99 0.89 7.08
C VAL A 140 7.37 -0.31 6.39
N LEU A 141 8.05 -0.83 5.38
CA LEU A 141 7.62 -2.04 4.69
C LEU A 141 7.95 -3.24 5.56
N LEU A 142 6.94 -4.08 5.80
CA LEU A 142 7.14 -5.42 6.35
C LEU A 142 7.05 -6.49 5.27
N SER A 143 7.83 -7.54 5.43
CA SER A 143 7.73 -8.82 4.73
C SER A 143 6.56 -9.61 5.30
N LYS A 144 5.59 -9.97 4.44
CA LYS A 144 4.59 -11.00 4.78
C LYS A 144 5.19 -12.40 4.64
N SER A 145 6.09 -12.55 3.68
CA SER A 145 6.89 -13.74 3.39
C SER A 145 8.35 -13.35 3.20
N SER A 146 9.27 -14.30 3.29
CA SER A 146 10.73 -14.08 3.21
C SER A 146 11.25 -13.67 1.83
N ASN A 147 10.38 -13.28 0.89
CA ASN A 147 10.64 -13.46 -0.54
C ASN A 147 10.73 -12.15 -1.33
N TYR A 148 11.11 -11.04 -0.70
CA TYR A 148 11.48 -9.84 -1.45
C TYR A 148 12.93 -9.93 -1.93
N THR A 149 13.16 -9.52 -3.17
CA THR A 149 14.51 -9.40 -3.72
C THR A 149 14.65 -8.15 -4.56
N TRP A 150 15.89 -7.71 -4.74
CA TRP A 150 16.24 -6.59 -5.60
C TRP A 150 16.70 -7.10 -6.95
N VAL A 151 16.07 -6.64 -8.02
CA VAL A 151 16.40 -7.04 -9.40
C VAL A 151 16.75 -5.83 -10.23
N GLU A 152 17.87 -5.91 -10.95
CA GLU A 152 18.31 -4.87 -11.87
C GLU A 152 17.22 -4.55 -12.90
N SER A 153 16.96 -3.27 -13.08
CA SER A 153 16.03 -2.75 -14.07
C SER A 153 16.57 -1.42 -14.64
N SER A 154 15.98 -0.98 -15.74
CA SER A 154 16.36 0.28 -16.34
C SER A 154 15.26 0.93 -17.16
N ASN A 155 15.43 2.21 -17.46
CA ASN A 155 14.64 2.96 -18.44
C ASN A 155 13.12 2.87 -18.24
N GLY A 156 12.69 2.84 -16.98
CA GLY A 156 11.27 2.78 -16.59
C GLY A 156 10.61 1.40 -16.78
N ILE A 157 11.38 0.33 -16.98
CA ILE A 157 10.83 -1.03 -17.01
C ILE A 157 10.29 -1.38 -15.62
N ILE A 158 9.00 -1.68 -15.56
CA ILE A 158 8.35 -2.26 -14.38
C ILE A 158 8.44 -3.77 -14.53
N LEU A 159 9.02 -4.46 -13.53
CA LEU A 159 9.04 -5.91 -13.50
C LEU A 159 7.72 -6.44 -12.93
N ASP A 160 7.36 -7.66 -13.30
CA ASP A 160 6.23 -8.36 -12.68
C ASP A 160 6.47 -8.45 -11.16
N ASN A 161 5.39 -8.29 -10.39
CA ASN A 161 5.42 -8.26 -8.92
C ASN A 161 6.32 -7.17 -8.30
N ALA A 162 6.65 -6.10 -9.05
CA ALA A 162 7.33 -4.95 -8.47
C ALA A 162 6.51 -4.35 -7.32
N ILE A 163 7.17 -4.08 -6.20
CA ILE A 163 6.51 -3.55 -5.01
C ILE A 163 6.08 -2.10 -5.26
N GLU A 164 4.77 -1.88 -5.21
CA GLU A 164 4.23 -0.53 -5.23
C GLU A 164 4.57 0.20 -3.93
N GLY A 165 5.31 1.30 -4.07
CA GLY A 165 5.69 2.16 -2.96
C GLY A 165 4.63 3.20 -2.63
N GLY A 166 3.61 3.37 -3.47
CA GLY A 166 2.54 4.35 -3.28
C GLY A 166 2.10 5.01 -4.58
N ASN A 167 1.63 6.26 -4.47
CA ASN A 167 1.16 7.07 -5.58
C ASN A 167 1.73 8.48 -5.49
N MET A 168 2.15 9.05 -6.60
CA MET A 168 2.60 10.43 -6.70
C MET A 168 1.99 11.05 -7.95
N GLU A 169 1.38 12.24 -7.85
CA GLU A 169 0.86 12.96 -9.02
C GLU A 169 -0.10 12.13 -9.90
N ASN A 170 -0.93 11.30 -9.27
CA ASN A 170 -1.89 10.39 -9.90
C ASN A 170 -1.28 9.21 -10.68
N GLU A 171 0.02 8.93 -10.53
CA GLU A 171 0.63 7.68 -11.00
C GLU A 171 1.05 6.79 -9.83
N THR A 172 1.00 5.48 -10.04
CA THR A 172 1.63 4.50 -9.15
C THR A 172 3.15 4.65 -9.23
N VAL A 173 3.81 4.63 -8.08
CA VAL A 173 5.27 4.62 -7.98
C VAL A 173 5.76 3.32 -7.36
N TYR A 174 6.92 2.86 -7.79
CA TYR A 174 7.50 1.58 -7.37
C TYR A 174 8.71 1.79 -6.46
N VAL A 175 8.94 0.85 -5.55
CA VAL A 175 10.14 0.86 -4.70
C VAL A 175 11.35 0.52 -5.56
N CYS A 176 12.31 1.43 -5.61
CA CYS A 176 13.59 1.19 -6.26
C CYS A 176 14.74 1.51 -5.32
N ARG A 177 15.95 1.05 -5.67
CA ARG A 177 17.18 1.52 -5.05
C ARG A 177 18.25 1.84 -6.09
N ILE A 178 19.11 2.78 -5.72
CA ILE A 178 20.21 3.26 -6.55
C ILE A 178 21.51 2.97 -5.83
N LYS A 179 22.47 2.38 -6.53
CA LYS A 179 23.82 2.25 -6.02
C LYS A 179 24.52 3.59 -6.07
N SER A 180 25.03 4.05 -4.93
CA SER A 180 25.83 5.26 -4.89
C SER A 180 27.08 5.13 -5.77
N PRO A 181 27.41 6.14 -6.60
CA PRO A 181 28.69 6.14 -7.33
C PRO A 181 29.89 6.44 -6.42
N THR A 182 29.67 7.09 -5.27
CA THR A 182 30.73 7.52 -4.34
C THR A 182 30.82 6.67 -3.08
N TRP A 183 29.74 5.98 -2.72
CA TRP A 183 29.64 5.15 -1.52
C TRP A 183 29.38 3.69 -1.91
N THR A 184 29.69 2.75 -1.03
CA THR A 184 29.39 1.33 -1.23
C THR A 184 27.97 0.97 -0.84
N HIS A 185 27.09 1.96 -0.64
CA HIS A 185 25.74 1.79 -0.11
C HIS A 185 24.68 2.02 -1.18
N TYR A 186 23.57 1.30 -1.05
CA TYR A 186 22.37 1.53 -1.83
C TYR A 186 21.44 2.51 -1.12
N SER A 187 20.77 3.36 -1.89
CA SER A 187 19.75 4.28 -1.36
C SER A 187 18.39 3.95 -1.96
N VAL A 188 17.39 3.83 -1.09
CA VAL A 188 16.01 3.51 -1.47
C VAL A 188 15.29 4.78 -1.91
N GLY A 189 14.60 4.71 -3.03
CA GLY A 189 13.85 5.80 -3.61
C GLY A 189 12.58 5.31 -4.29
N MET A 190 12.10 6.12 -5.22
CA MET A 190 10.89 5.86 -6.01
C MET A 190 11.22 5.77 -7.49
N MET A 191 10.67 4.77 -8.17
CA MET A 191 10.65 4.74 -9.62
C MET A 191 9.31 5.22 -10.14
N ARG A 192 9.38 6.17 -11.08
CA ARG A 192 8.21 6.78 -11.71
C ARG A 192 8.11 6.31 -13.16
N PRO A 193 7.01 5.62 -13.56
CA PRO A 193 6.81 5.18 -14.93
C PRO A 193 6.83 6.34 -15.94
N SER A 194 6.22 7.48 -15.59
CA SER A 194 6.11 8.64 -16.49
C SER A 194 7.47 9.25 -16.86
N THR A 195 8.39 9.34 -15.90
CA THR A 195 9.74 9.91 -16.12
C THR A 195 10.75 8.85 -16.52
N ARG A 196 10.45 7.56 -16.31
CA ARG A 196 11.33 6.41 -16.55
C ARG A 196 12.60 6.41 -15.70
N LEU A 197 12.55 7.09 -14.55
CA LEU A 197 13.69 7.28 -13.66
C LEU A 197 13.38 6.76 -12.27
N CYS A 198 14.41 6.19 -11.64
CA CYS A 198 14.46 6.02 -10.19
C CYS A 198 15.09 7.27 -9.57
N GLN A 199 14.44 7.81 -8.54
CA GLN A 199 14.89 8.99 -7.82
C GLN A 199 14.85 8.71 -6.32
N ASP A 200 15.98 8.93 -5.66
CA ASP A 200 16.08 9.05 -4.22
C ASP A 200 16.31 10.52 -3.84
N ASP A 201 16.67 10.76 -2.57
CA ASP A 201 16.89 12.12 -2.06
C ASP A 201 18.35 12.54 -2.00
N PHE A 202 19.27 11.63 -2.29
CA PHE A 202 20.71 11.87 -2.18
C PHE A 202 21.39 12.00 -3.54
N TYR A 203 20.86 11.34 -4.56
CA TYR A 203 21.49 11.23 -5.88
C TYR A 203 20.65 11.86 -6.98
N GLN A 204 21.32 12.08 -8.11
CA GLN A 204 20.62 12.46 -9.33
C GLN A 204 19.73 11.31 -9.78
N PRO A 205 18.51 11.61 -10.28
CA PRO A 205 17.66 10.60 -10.89
C PRO A 205 18.44 9.79 -11.95
N THR A 206 18.26 8.48 -11.93
CA THR A 206 18.98 7.55 -12.80
C THR A 206 18.03 6.65 -13.56
N ASN A 207 18.45 6.25 -14.76
CA ASN A 207 17.76 5.26 -15.55
C ASN A 207 18.24 3.83 -15.29
N ASN A 208 19.26 3.62 -14.45
CA ASN A 208 19.74 2.30 -14.02
C ASN A 208 19.53 2.17 -12.51
N TYR A 209 18.76 1.18 -12.10
CA TYR A 209 18.33 0.99 -10.72
C TYR A 209 18.00 -0.48 -10.46
N GLU A 210 17.73 -0.82 -9.21
CA GLU A 210 17.13 -2.12 -8.88
C GLU A 210 15.70 -1.88 -8.38
N LEU A 211 14.77 -2.75 -8.77
CA LEU A 211 13.41 -2.78 -8.23
C LEU A 211 13.30 -3.80 -7.13
N LEU A 212 12.56 -3.45 -6.08
CA LEU A 212 12.11 -4.44 -5.12
C LEU A 212 10.97 -5.23 -5.76
N ILE A 213 11.07 -6.55 -5.79
CA ILE A 213 10.04 -7.44 -6.32
C ILE A 213 9.62 -8.46 -5.26
N ASP A 214 8.36 -8.88 -5.32
CA ASP A 214 7.86 -10.05 -4.61
C ASP A 214 8.06 -11.31 -5.46
N THR A 215 8.71 -12.34 -4.90
CA THR A 215 9.04 -13.59 -5.63
C THR A 215 8.10 -14.75 -5.33
N GLU A 216 7.02 -14.51 -4.60
CA GLU A 216 5.91 -15.48 -4.44
C GLU A 216 4.90 -15.48 -5.60
#